data_AF-A0A1F8FID5-F1
#
_entry.id   AF-A0A1F8FID5-F1
#
_cell.length_a   1.000
_cell.length_b   1.000
_cell.length_c   1.000
_cell.angle_alpha   90.00
_cell.angle_beta   90.00
_cell.angle_gamma   90.00
#
_symmetry.space_group_name_H-M   'P 1'
#
loop_
_entity.id
_entity.type
_entity.pdbx_description
1 polymer ?
#
loop_
_entity_poly.entity_id
_entity_poly.type
_entity_poly.pdbx_seq_one_letter_code
_entity_poly.pdbx_strand_id
1 'polypeptide(L)'
;MDLVKKERIDQKIQKRFVYTFSVEQSGIYALLVSAKARSWFQNVQKFISFFSDDNLAVKINGVIFPKLSGKRGEFDGEASWNGNKLKGLRQVNFFIVYFDQGEQNLEFISKGSPFLESIEIYRVDKNQISVDPSEYNVEDGDKRPWFNVLTSKIGIISCFAKAIADSKTNEDDSNLQIRINGVRELNNTPKAHNYWFWCGRVLKGQPKTFERTLSLKPGFNYIEFWADRTPIFNELNLRVTKSERIPMVDDPIWTGDFYDDSEEMILARVIFGEARNQSEEAKIWVASSVPNRVEAKTWWGSTIHEVILQDQQYESFNQDNPNRFMVENPLYDPTQKQSWIDSYKVAKGILNGDTPVPSKATHFHDPRKSQEDFVKLIPDGQFLKRIDNLFFYWSPR
;
A
#
# COMPACT_ATOMS: atom_id res chain seq x y z
N MET A 1 5.49 -9.59 -4.48
CA MET A 1 5.09 -9.45 -5.88
C MET A 1 5.97 -10.37 -6.69
N ASP A 2 5.36 -11.18 -7.54
CA ASP A 2 6.06 -12.17 -8.36
C ASP A 2 6.17 -11.66 -9.79
N LEU A 3 7.38 -11.66 -10.37
CA LEU A 3 7.58 -11.26 -11.76
C LEU A 3 6.93 -12.28 -12.70
N VAL A 4 6.01 -11.80 -13.54
CA VAL A 4 5.32 -12.60 -14.55
C VAL A 4 6.00 -12.43 -15.91
N LYS A 5 6.28 -11.18 -16.29
CA LYS A 5 6.91 -10.86 -17.58
C LYS A 5 7.68 -9.55 -17.50
N LYS A 6 8.85 -9.50 -18.14
CA LYS A 6 9.65 -8.28 -18.31
C LYS A 6 10.14 -8.22 -19.74
N GLU A 7 9.85 -7.13 -20.42
CA GLU A 7 10.20 -6.95 -21.83
C GLU A 7 10.76 -5.57 -22.10
N ARG A 8 11.90 -5.54 -22.78
CA ARG A 8 12.46 -4.32 -23.37
C ARG A 8 11.82 -4.13 -24.74
N ILE A 9 11.11 -3.02 -24.89
CA ILE A 9 10.36 -2.68 -26.08
C ILE A 9 11.23 -1.77 -26.98
N ASP A 10 11.89 -0.78 -26.38
CA ASP A 10 12.87 0.11 -27.01
C ASP A 10 12.51 0.59 -28.44
N GLN A 11 11.25 1.02 -28.63
CA GLN A 11 10.76 1.48 -29.92
C GLN A 11 9.98 2.79 -29.85
N LYS A 12 10.00 3.50 -30.98
CA LYS A 12 9.14 4.66 -31.23
C LYS A 12 7.75 4.19 -31.61
N ILE A 13 6.74 4.67 -30.90
CA ILE A 13 5.34 4.31 -31.17
C ILE A 13 4.73 5.31 -32.14
N GLN A 14 4.27 4.81 -33.29
CA GLN A 14 3.57 5.61 -34.30
C GLN A 14 2.09 5.22 -34.36
N LYS A 15 1.21 6.16 -34.02
CA LYS A 15 -0.26 6.01 -33.96
C LYS A 15 -0.75 5.01 -32.90
N ARG A 16 -0.39 3.73 -33.04
CA ARG A 16 -0.89 2.64 -32.20
C ARG A 16 0.12 1.50 -32.10
N PHE A 17 0.24 0.92 -30.90
CA PHE A 17 0.96 -0.32 -30.64
C PHE A 17 0.16 -1.14 -29.62
N VAL A 18 -0.03 -2.43 -29.88
CA VAL A 18 -0.75 -3.33 -28.97
C VAL A 18 0.21 -4.36 -28.43
N TYR A 19 0.24 -4.49 -27.12
CA TYR A 19 1.03 -5.48 -26.40
C TYR A 19 0.09 -6.47 -25.71
N THR A 20 0.24 -7.74 -26.03
CA THR A 20 -0.62 -8.81 -25.53
C THR A 20 0.19 -9.77 -24.65
N PHE A 21 -0.42 -10.21 -23.55
CA PHE A 21 0.15 -11.21 -22.66
C PHE A 21 -0.99 -12.01 -22.02
N SER A 22 -0.69 -13.19 -21.48
CA SER A 22 -1.67 -13.99 -20.74
C SER A 22 -1.28 -14.05 -19.26
N VAL A 23 -2.29 -14.12 -18.39
CA VAL A 23 -2.11 -14.38 -16.97
C VAL A 23 -2.76 -15.71 -16.60
N GLU A 24 -2.09 -16.50 -15.77
CA GLU A 24 -2.53 -17.86 -15.43
C GLU A 24 -3.62 -17.90 -14.37
N GLN A 25 -3.75 -16.84 -13.55
CA GLN A 25 -4.67 -16.77 -12.43
C GLN A 25 -5.32 -15.38 -12.37
N SER A 26 -6.61 -15.32 -12.06
CA SER A 26 -7.27 -14.06 -11.77
C SER A 26 -6.72 -13.43 -10.49
N GLY A 27 -6.47 -12.13 -10.47
CA GLY A 27 -5.83 -11.48 -9.34
C GLY A 27 -5.51 -10.01 -9.56
N ILE A 28 -4.89 -9.39 -8.56
CA ILE A 28 -4.33 -8.05 -8.69
C ILE A 28 -2.94 -8.18 -9.34
N TYR A 29 -2.71 -7.37 -10.37
CA TYR A 29 -1.44 -7.28 -11.08
C TYR A 29 -0.94 -5.84 -11.05
N ALA A 30 0.38 -5.73 -11.12
CA ALA A 30 1.10 -4.48 -11.12
C ALA A 30 1.92 -4.39 -12.42
N LEU A 31 1.74 -3.31 -13.18
CA LEU A 31 2.36 -3.09 -14.48
C LEU A 31 3.26 -1.86 -14.41
N LEU A 32 4.57 -2.02 -14.57
CA LEU A 32 5.50 -0.91 -14.70
C LEU A 32 5.78 -0.67 -16.18
N VAL A 33 5.40 0.51 -16.65
CA VAL A 33 5.62 0.92 -18.04
C VAL A 33 6.51 2.14 -18.05
N SER A 34 7.66 2.05 -18.72
CA SER A 34 8.60 3.16 -18.88
C SER A 34 8.52 3.72 -20.29
N ALA A 35 8.37 5.04 -20.41
CA ALA A 35 8.40 5.71 -21.71
C ALA A 35 8.89 7.16 -21.60
N LYS A 36 9.24 7.72 -22.77
CA LYS A 36 9.74 9.08 -22.97
C LYS A 36 8.92 9.79 -24.05
N ALA A 37 8.66 11.08 -23.85
CA ALA A 37 7.98 11.92 -24.82
C ALA A 37 8.65 13.29 -24.90
N ARG A 38 8.93 13.77 -26.12
CA ARG A 38 9.59 15.06 -26.38
C ARG A 38 8.60 16.22 -26.43
N SER A 39 9.05 17.37 -25.95
CA SER A 39 8.26 18.60 -26.06
C SER A 39 8.23 19.13 -27.49
N TRP A 40 7.27 19.99 -27.80
CA TRP A 40 7.20 20.62 -29.11
C TRP A 40 8.47 21.42 -29.43
N PHE A 41 9.09 22.06 -28.42
CA PHE A 41 10.32 22.83 -28.60
C PHE A 41 11.51 21.95 -29.03
N GLN A 42 11.64 20.76 -28.41
CA GLN A 42 12.67 19.79 -28.82
C GLN A 42 12.43 19.25 -30.23
N ASN A 43 11.16 19.07 -30.63
CA ASN A 43 10.82 18.64 -31.97
C ASN A 43 11.12 19.73 -33.02
N VAL A 44 10.89 21.00 -32.68
CA VAL A 44 11.27 22.15 -33.52
C VAL A 44 12.78 22.23 -33.70
N GLN A 45 13.56 22.16 -32.60
CA GLN A 45 15.03 22.21 -32.65
C GLN A 45 15.63 21.09 -33.51
N LYS A 46 14.98 19.92 -33.54
CA LYS A 46 15.42 18.76 -34.33
C LYS A 46 14.84 18.74 -35.74
N PHE A 47 14.12 19.79 -36.17
CA PHE A 47 13.44 19.87 -37.46
C PHE A 47 12.49 18.67 -37.74
N ILE A 48 11.90 18.09 -36.68
CA ILE A 48 11.01 16.92 -36.79
C ILE A 48 9.57 17.35 -37.05
N SER A 49 9.08 18.36 -36.31
CA SER A 49 7.73 18.91 -36.46
C SER A 49 7.69 20.34 -35.94
N PHE A 50 6.97 21.22 -36.62
CA PHE A 50 6.65 22.55 -36.13
C PHE A 50 5.44 22.47 -35.19
N PHE A 51 5.59 22.93 -33.94
CA PHE A 51 4.51 23.08 -32.94
C PHE A 51 3.75 21.81 -32.52
N SER A 52 4.32 20.61 -32.69
CA SER A 52 3.76 19.37 -32.13
C SER A 52 4.74 18.68 -31.18
N ASP A 53 4.25 18.37 -30.01
CA ASP A 53 4.87 17.50 -29.02
C ASP A 53 4.61 16.01 -29.34
N ASP A 54 5.46 15.15 -28.76
CA ASP A 54 5.19 13.71 -28.69
C ASP A 54 4.29 13.45 -27.47
N ASN A 55 3.32 12.55 -27.58
CA ASN A 55 2.51 12.11 -26.44
C ASN A 55 2.17 10.62 -26.57
N LEU A 56 2.13 9.92 -25.43
CA LEU A 56 1.71 8.52 -25.34
C LEU A 56 0.60 8.38 -24.30
N ALA A 57 -0.42 7.60 -24.63
CA ALA A 57 -1.45 7.15 -23.72
C ALA A 57 -1.53 5.62 -23.77
N VAL A 58 -2.06 5.01 -22.72
CA VAL A 58 -2.29 3.57 -22.65
C VAL A 58 -3.74 3.27 -22.28
N LYS A 59 -4.30 2.25 -22.91
CA LYS A 59 -5.55 1.59 -22.55
C LYS A 59 -5.22 0.19 -22.06
N ILE A 60 -5.77 -0.17 -20.90
CA ILE A 60 -5.60 -1.52 -20.33
C ILE A 60 -6.93 -2.24 -20.48
N ASN A 61 -6.99 -3.26 -21.33
CA ASN A 61 -8.23 -3.93 -21.73
C ASN A 61 -9.35 -2.94 -22.14
N GLY A 62 -8.98 -1.93 -22.92
CA GLY A 62 -9.89 -0.87 -23.36
C GLY A 62 -10.20 0.22 -22.31
N VAL A 63 -9.76 0.06 -21.07
CA VAL A 63 -9.96 1.06 -20.00
C VAL A 63 -8.93 2.19 -20.15
N ILE A 64 -9.42 3.42 -20.25
CA ILE A 64 -8.61 4.66 -20.19
C ILE A 64 -8.61 5.16 -18.74
N PHE A 65 -7.46 5.63 -18.27
CA PHE A 65 -7.33 6.32 -16.99
C PHE A 65 -7.74 7.80 -17.16
N PRO A 66 -8.85 8.25 -16.54
CA PRO A 66 -9.37 9.59 -16.74
C PRO A 66 -8.50 10.64 -16.06
N LYS A 67 -8.31 11.78 -16.72
CA LYS A 67 -7.70 12.95 -16.09
C LYS A 67 -8.47 13.38 -14.84
N LEU A 68 -7.74 13.71 -13.76
CA LEU A 68 -8.34 14.11 -12.48
C LEU A 68 -9.21 15.38 -12.57
N SER A 69 -8.81 16.37 -13.37
CA SER A 69 -9.54 17.64 -13.49
C SER A 69 -9.34 18.35 -14.84
N GLY A 70 -10.29 19.22 -15.20
CA GLY A 70 -10.24 20.06 -16.41
C GLY A 70 -10.74 19.36 -17.69
N LYS A 71 -10.41 19.93 -18.86
CA LYS A 71 -10.85 19.39 -20.16
C LYS A 71 -10.28 17.98 -20.38
N ARG A 72 -11.14 17.09 -20.88
CA ARG A 72 -10.82 15.69 -21.20
C ARG A 72 -9.90 15.63 -22.43
N GLY A 73 -8.86 14.82 -22.36
CA GLY A 73 -7.95 14.50 -23.45
C GLY A 73 -7.11 13.28 -23.08
N GLU A 74 -6.96 12.34 -24.02
CA GLU A 74 -6.24 11.06 -23.78
C GLU A 74 -4.77 11.27 -23.41
N PHE A 75 -4.18 12.42 -23.80
CA PHE A 75 -2.76 12.75 -23.63
C PHE A 75 -2.44 13.78 -22.53
N ASP A 76 -3.46 14.23 -21.80
CA ASP A 76 -3.31 15.30 -20.81
C ASP A 76 -3.48 14.82 -19.36
N GLY A 77 -3.87 13.56 -19.18
CA GLY A 77 -4.07 12.90 -17.89
C GLY A 77 -2.78 12.51 -17.20
N GLU A 78 -2.89 12.17 -15.92
CA GLU A 78 -1.80 11.75 -15.04
C GLU A 78 -1.17 10.42 -15.48
N ALA A 79 -1.95 9.59 -16.19
CA ALA A 79 -1.54 8.31 -16.78
C ALA A 79 -0.79 8.42 -18.11
N SER A 80 -0.72 9.62 -18.69
CA SER A 80 -0.11 9.84 -20.00
C SER A 80 1.36 10.24 -19.89
N TRP A 81 2.13 9.93 -20.93
CA TRP A 81 3.46 10.50 -21.12
C TRP A 81 3.34 11.72 -22.01
N ASN A 82 3.25 12.88 -21.38
CA ASN A 82 3.04 14.14 -22.07
C ASN A 82 4.38 14.82 -22.39
N GLY A 83 4.65 15.07 -23.67
CA GLY A 83 5.95 15.59 -24.12
C GLY A 83 6.31 16.96 -23.55
N ASN A 84 5.33 17.83 -23.32
CA ASN A 84 5.58 19.15 -22.75
C ASN A 84 5.88 19.09 -21.25
N LYS A 85 5.34 18.10 -20.54
CA LYS A 85 5.69 17.82 -19.14
C LYS A 85 7.05 17.14 -19.04
N LEU A 86 7.33 16.17 -19.92
CA LEU A 86 8.50 15.29 -19.82
C LEU A 86 9.76 15.84 -20.46
N LYS A 87 9.64 16.65 -21.52
CA LYS A 87 10.79 17.23 -22.23
C LYS A 87 11.83 16.16 -22.61
N GLY A 88 11.37 15.00 -23.05
CA GLY A 88 12.19 13.88 -23.50
C GLY A 88 12.73 12.97 -22.40
N LEU A 89 12.41 13.24 -21.14
CA LEU A 89 12.86 12.46 -19.98
C LEU A 89 11.87 11.33 -19.65
N ARG A 90 12.37 10.32 -18.94
CA ARG A 90 11.64 9.10 -18.56
C ARG A 90 10.56 9.39 -17.54
N GLN A 91 9.38 8.86 -17.79
CA GLN A 91 8.37 8.63 -16.76
C GLN A 91 8.02 7.15 -16.71
N VAL A 92 7.86 6.64 -15.50
CA VAL A 92 7.39 5.30 -15.19
C VAL A 92 5.98 5.41 -14.63
N ASN A 93 5.04 4.73 -15.27
CA ASN A 93 3.70 4.57 -14.75
C ASN A 93 3.54 3.15 -14.22
N PHE A 94 3.17 3.05 -12.95
CA PHE A 94 2.94 1.83 -12.21
C PHE A 94 1.44 1.60 -12.04
N PHE A 95 0.85 0.83 -12.94
CA PHE A 95 -0.59 0.56 -12.95
C PHE A 95 -0.91 -0.66 -12.09
N ILE A 96 -1.89 -0.52 -11.19
CA ILE A 96 -2.37 -1.61 -10.35
C ILE A 96 -3.82 -1.90 -10.74
N VAL A 97 -4.05 -3.09 -11.27
CA VAL A 97 -5.31 -3.47 -11.90
C VAL A 97 -5.68 -4.90 -11.54
N TYR A 98 -6.96 -5.25 -11.64
CA TYR A 98 -7.40 -6.64 -11.55
C TYR A 98 -7.46 -7.24 -12.95
N PHE A 99 -6.89 -8.43 -13.13
CA PHE A 99 -7.06 -9.24 -14.33
C PHE A 99 -7.79 -10.52 -14.00
N ASP A 100 -8.70 -10.92 -14.89
CA ASP A 100 -9.20 -12.28 -14.94
C ASP A 100 -8.17 -13.18 -15.64
N GLN A 101 -8.16 -14.47 -15.33
CA GLN A 101 -7.34 -15.45 -16.03
C GLN A 101 -7.55 -15.37 -17.55
N GLY A 102 -6.45 -15.41 -18.31
CA GLY A 102 -6.46 -15.38 -19.77
C GLY A 102 -5.73 -14.20 -20.37
N GLU A 103 -6.04 -13.89 -21.62
CA GLU A 103 -5.37 -12.87 -22.42
C GLU A 103 -5.73 -11.44 -21.98
N GLN A 104 -4.71 -10.61 -21.86
CA GLN A 104 -4.77 -9.19 -21.49
C GLN A 104 -4.08 -8.36 -22.57
N ASN A 105 -4.57 -7.14 -22.76
CA ASN A 105 -4.14 -6.23 -23.82
C ASN A 105 -3.79 -4.85 -23.27
N LEU A 106 -2.58 -4.37 -23.58
CA LEU A 106 -2.15 -2.99 -23.39
C LEU A 106 -2.10 -2.32 -24.75
N GLU A 107 -3.01 -1.38 -24.98
CA GLU A 107 -3.05 -0.60 -26.21
C GLU A 107 -2.43 0.78 -25.98
N PHE A 108 -1.30 1.01 -26.61
CA PHE A 108 -0.61 2.28 -26.63
C PHE A 108 -1.05 3.12 -27.82
N ILE A 109 -1.46 4.36 -27.57
CA ILE A 109 -1.90 5.31 -28.58
C ILE A 109 -0.96 6.50 -28.52
N SER A 110 -0.50 7.00 -29.68
CA SER A 110 0.45 8.10 -29.72
C SER A 110 0.08 9.24 -30.65
N LYS A 111 0.51 10.44 -30.25
CA LYS A 111 0.67 11.62 -31.10
C LYS A 111 2.16 11.88 -31.26
N GLY A 112 2.63 12.13 -32.48
CA GLY A 112 4.05 12.25 -32.74
C GLY A 112 4.74 10.88 -32.68
N SER A 113 5.93 10.84 -32.06
CA SER A 113 6.76 9.62 -32.03
C SER A 113 7.43 9.40 -30.66
N PRO A 114 6.63 9.27 -29.57
CA PRO A 114 7.16 8.94 -28.24
C PRO A 114 7.88 7.58 -28.26
N PHE A 115 8.75 7.36 -27.28
CA PHE A 115 9.57 6.17 -27.15
C PHE A 115 9.09 5.33 -25.97
N LEU A 116 8.64 4.10 -26.24
CA LEU A 116 8.27 3.12 -25.24
C LEU A 116 9.50 2.26 -24.94
N GLU A 117 9.98 2.29 -23.69
CA GLU A 117 11.23 1.64 -23.28
C GLU A 117 10.99 0.21 -22.82
N SER A 118 10.11 0.01 -21.83
CA SER A 118 9.90 -1.29 -21.22
C SER A 118 8.48 -1.47 -20.66
N ILE A 119 8.10 -2.75 -20.53
CA ILE A 119 6.90 -3.20 -19.84
C ILE A 119 7.32 -4.31 -18.88
N GLU A 120 6.94 -4.18 -17.62
CA GLU A 120 7.12 -5.18 -16.59
C GLU A 120 5.79 -5.50 -15.93
N ILE A 121 5.55 -6.78 -15.66
CA ILE A 121 4.27 -7.32 -15.21
C ILE A 121 4.54 -8.19 -14.01
N TYR A 122 3.87 -7.87 -12.91
CA TYR A 122 4.00 -8.56 -11.64
C TYR A 122 2.63 -9.02 -11.15
N ARG A 123 2.55 -10.22 -10.58
CA ARG A 123 1.41 -10.62 -9.75
C ARG A 123 1.58 -10.01 -8.36
N VAL A 124 0.50 -9.49 -7.79
CA VAL A 124 0.47 -8.95 -6.43
C VAL A 124 -0.05 -10.02 -5.48
N ASP A 125 0.78 -10.40 -4.51
CA ASP A 125 0.45 -11.40 -3.50
C ASP A 125 0.10 -10.71 -2.18
N LYS A 126 -0.89 -11.27 -1.46
CA LYS A 126 -1.36 -10.76 -0.16
C LYS A 126 -1.73 -9.27 -0.16
N ASN A 127 -2.10 -8.74 -1.34
CA ASN A 127 -2.41 -7.33 -1.58
C ASN A 127 -1.29 -6.35 -1.14
N GLN A 128 -0.05 -6.83 -1.12
CA GLN A 128 1.13 -6.05 -0.76
C GLN A 128 2.03 -5.85 -1.97
N ILE A 129 2.45 -4.61 -2.14
CA ILE A 129 3.33 -4.17 -3.22
C ILE A 129 4.57 -3.56 -2.58
N SER A 130 5.74 -3.94 -3.07
CA SER A 130 7.02 -3.35 -2.69
C SER A 130 7.86 -3.21 -3.95
N VAL A 131 8.31 -1.98 -4.23
CA VAL A 131 9.16 -1.67 -5.38
C VAL A 131 10.24 -0.69 -4.93
N ASP A 132 11.43 -0.80 -5.53
CA ASP A 132 12.50 0.19 -5.43
C ASP A 132 12.48 1.08 -6.69
N PRO A 133 11.92 2.30 -6.62
CA PRO A 133 11.87 3.20 -7.78
C PRO A 133 13.26 3.64 -8.28
N SER A 134 14.32 3.49 -7.48
CA SER A 134 15.67 3.92 -7.84
C SER A 134 16.24 3.08 -9.00
N GLU A 135 15.76 1.85 -9.18
CA GLU A 135 16.11 0.98 -10.33
C GLU A 135 15.78 1.64 -11.68
N TYR A 136 14.79 2.54 -11.71
CA TYR A 136 14.33 3.18 -12.93
C TYR A 136 15.07 4.48 -13.27
N ASN A 137 16.00 4.91 -12.40
CA ASN A 137 16.87 6.08 -12.53
C ASN A 137 16.14 7.38 -12.92
N VAL A 138 16.11 8.35 -12.01
CA VAL A 138 15.64 9.70 -12.37
C VAL A 138 16.69 10.40 -13.25
N GLU A 139 16.24 10.94 -14.38
CA GLU A 139 17.05 11.83 -15.21
C GLU A 139 16.87 13.27 -14.75
N ASP A 140 17.98 14.02 -14.72
CA ASP A 140 18.02 15.44 -14.34
C ASP A 140 17.03 16.27 -15.19
N GLY A 141 16.07 16.91 -14.52
CA GLY A 141 15.03 17.70 -15.17
C GLY A 141 14.29 18.60 -14.19
N ASP A 142 13.53 19.54 -14.72
CA ASP A 142 12.81 20.55 -13.94
C ASP A 142 11.34 20.19 -13.78
N LYS A 143 10.93 19.96 -12.52
CA LYS A 143 9.54 19.86 -12.01
C LYS A 143 8.59 19.08 -12.91
N ARG A 144 8.86 17.79 -13.05
CA ARG A 144 8.11 16.90 -13.96
C ARG A 144 7.59 15.66 -13.24
N PRO A 145 6.53 15.01 -13.75
CA PRO A 145 6.20 13.66 -13.31
C PRO A 145 7.37 12.72 -13.62
N TRP A 146 7.63 11.78 -12.72
CA TRP A 146 8.67 10.77 -12.90
C TRP A 146 8.16 9.37 -12.61
N PHE A 147 7.58 9.13 -11.43
CA PHE A 147 7.09 7.81 -11.05
C PHE A 147 5.66 7.96 -10.55
N ASN A 148 4.69 7.33 -11.20
CA ASN A 148 3.28 7.48 -10.84
C ASN A 148 2.67 6.11 -10.53
N VAL A 149 1.85 6.03 -9.49
CA VAL A 149 1.01 4.87 -9.16
C VAL A 149 -0.41 5.18 -9.60
N LEU A 150 -1.02 4.28 -10.35
CA LEU A 150 -2.36 4.47 -10.87
C LEU A 150 -3.19 3.20 -10.67
N THR A 151 -4.40 3.32 -10.15
CA THR A 151 -5.28 2.16 -9.95
C THR A 151 -6.51 2.21 -10.85
N SER A 152 -7.09 1.05 -11.17
CA SER A 152 -8.44 0.96 -11.74
C SER A 152 -9.19 -0.18 -11.08
N LYS A 153 -10.35 0.13 -10.47
CA LYS A 153 -11.15 -0.80 -9.65
C LYS A 153 -10.39 -1.42 -8.48
N ILE A 154 -9.30 -0.77 -8.07
CA ILE A 154 -8.45 -1.17 -6.94
C ILE A 154 -8.27 0.05 -6.04
N GLY A 155 -8.43 -0.16 -4.74
CA GLY A 155 -8.23 0.82 -3.68
C GLY A 155 -6.79 0.79 -3.16
N ILE A 156 -6.41 1.85 -2.45
CA ILE A 156 -5.11 1.96 -1.78
C ILE A 156 -5.38 2.20 -0.29
N ILE A 157 -5.07 1.21 0.53
CA ILE A 157 -5.26 1.25 1.98
C ILE A 157 -4.18 2.12 2.62
N SER A 158 -2.92 1.86 2.29
CA SER A 158 -1.78 2.59 2.86
C SER A 158 -0.66 2.76 1.83
N CYS A 159 0.16 3.79 2.08
CA CYS A 159 1.35 4.09 1.30
C CYS A 159 2.50 4.42 2.24
N PHE A 160 3.60 3.70 2.07
CA PHE A 160 4.91 4.03 2.61
C PHE A 160 5.85 4.37 1.45
N ALA A 161 6.56 5.49 1.55
CA ALA A 161 7.54 5.90 0.57
C ALA A 161 8.77 6.48 1.28
N LYS A 162 9.97 6.07 0.86
CA LYS A 162 11.24 6.57 1.39
C LYS A 162 12.10 7.12 0.28
N ALA A 163 12.51 8.38 0.43
CA ALA A 163 13.36 9.06 -0.52
C ALA A 163 14.41 9.93 0.17
N ILE A 164 15.46 10.24 -0.58
CA ILE A 164 16.54 11.13 -0.23
C ILE A 164 16.51 12.30 -1.21
N ALA A 165 16.55 13.50 -0.66
CA ALA A 165 16.67 14.74 -1.39
C ALA A 165 17.86 15.52 -0.82
N ASP A 166 18.63 16.15 -1.69
CA ASP A 166 19.87 16.84 -1.31
C ASP A 166 20.02 18.16 -2.06
N SER A 167 20.81 19.06 -1.48
CA SER A 167 21.26 20.30 -2.09
C SER A 167 22.79 20.32 -2.08
N LYS A 168 23.42 20.12 -3.23
CA LYS A 168 24.87 20.36 -3.35
C LYS A 168 25.13 21.86 -3.26
N THR A 169 26.24 22.25 -2.63
CA THR A 169 26.64 23.66 -2.54
C THR A 169 26.79 24.25 -3.95
N ASN A 170 26.03 25.31 -4.24
CA ASN A 170 25.95 26.05 -5.51
C ASN A 170 25.14 25.38 -6.65
N GLU A 171 24.36 24.34 -6.39
CA GLU A 171 23.42 23.76 -7.36
C GLU A 171 21.97 23.93 -6.90
N ASP A 172 21.03 23.92 -7.85
CA ASP A 172 19.59 23.79 -7.55
C ASP A 172 19.35 22.47 -6.81
N ASP A 173 18.48 22.50 -5.80
CA ASP A 173 18.26 21.35 -4.92
C ASP A 173 17.44 20.25 -5.59
N SER A 174 17.80 18.99 -5.32
CA SER A 174 17.02 17.84 -5.75
C SER A 174 15.81 17.68 -4.84
N ASN A 175 14.62 17.66 -5.43
CA ASN A 175 13.37 17.65 -4.69
C ASN A 175 12.42 16.56 -5.21
N LEU A 176 11.63 15.98 -4.31
CA LEU A 176 10.55 15.06 -4.66
C LEU A 176 9.24 15.52 -4.02
N GLN A 177 8.19 15.57 -4.83
CA GLN A 177 6.84 15.90 -4.42
C GLN A 177 5.96 14.66 -4.58
N ILE A 178 5.07 14.43 -3.62
CA ILE A 178 4.01 13.43 -3.71
C ILE A 178 2.65 14.15 -3.83
N ARG A 179 1.80 13.65 -4.72
CA ARG A 179 0.40 14.07 -4.85
C ARG A 179 -0.51 12.86 -4.75
N ILE A 180 -1.62 13.00 -4.04
CA ILE A 180 -2.64 11.96 -3.90
C ILE A 180 -3.94 12.49 -4.47
N ASN A 181 -4.41 11.88 -5.55
CA ASN A 181 -5.57 12.33 -6.33
C ASN A 181 -5.50 13.84 -6.64
N GLY A 182 -4.32 14.31 -7.04
CA GLY A 182 -4.05 15.70 -7.42
C GLY A 182 -3.79 16.65 -6.25
N VAL A 183 -4.04 16.23 -5.00
CA VAL A 183 -3.75 17.02 -3.80
C VAL A 183 -2.28 16.84 -3.43
N ARG A 184 -1.55 17.96 -3.31
CA ARG A 184 -0.13 17.95 -2.95
C ARG A 184 0.04 17.78 -1.45
N GLU A 185 0.90 16.84 -1.06
CA GLU A 185 1.32 16.72 0.33
C GLU A 185 2.34 17.80 0.69
N LEU A 186 2.24 18.29 1.92
CA LEU A 186 3.09 19.38 2.41
C LEU A 186 4.29 18.83 3.16
N ASN A 187 5.42 19.51 3.05
CA ASN A 187 6.45 19.38 4.07
C ASN A 187 6.08 20.23 5.32
N ASN A 188 6.56 19.80 6.48
CA ASN A 188 6.22 20.42 7.77
C ASN A 188 7.17 21.58 8.14
N THR A 189 7.99 22.06 7.21
CA THR A 189 9.04 23.05 7.50
C THR A 189 8.61 24.44 7.03
N PRO A 190 8.40 25.41 7.95
CA PRO A 190 7.99 26.76 7.58
C PRO A 190 8.98 27.44 6.60
N LYS A 191 8.45 28.18 5.62
CA LYS A 191 9.21 28.97 4.62
C LYS A 191 10.11 28.15 3.68
N ALA A 192 9.97 26.82 3.63
CA ALA A 192 10.72 25.96 2.74
C ALA A 192 9.81 25.30 1.72
N HIS A 193 9.80 25.76 0.47
CA HIS A 193 9.32 25.03 -0.71
C HIS A 193 8.15 24.05 -0.43
N ASN A 194 7.06 24.51 0.22
CA ASN A 194 6.17 23.66 1.04
C ASN A 194 5.57 22.44 0.32
N TYR A 195 5.44 22.49 -1.00
CA TYR A 195 4.89 21.40 -1.80
C TYR A 195 5.92 20.33 -2.21
N TRP A 196 7.18 20.48 -1.82
CA TRP A 196 8.22 19.47 -1.98
C TRP A 196 8.35 18.71 -0.67
N PHE A 197 7.67 17.57 -0.58
CA PHE A 197 7.64 16.76 0.63
C PHE A 197 9.04 16.31 1.05
N TRP A 198 9.86 15.89 0.07
CA TRP A 198 11.30 15.73 0.20
C TRP A 198 11.97 16.95 -0.44
N CYS A 199 12.35 17.92 0.40
CA CYS A 199 13.04 19.13 -0.05
C CYS A 199 14.52 19.03 0.24
N GLY A 200 15.37 19.10 -0.80
CA GLY A 200 16.81 18.92 -0.69
C GLY A 200 17.47 19.96 0.21
N ARG A 201 17.05 21.22 0.13
CA ARG A 201 17.53 22.28 1.04
C ARG A 201 17.25 22.00 2.51
N VAL A 202 16.15 21.32 2.82
CA VAL A 202 15.75 20.97 4.19
C VAL A 202 16.46 19.69 4.64
N LEU A 203 16.50 18.68 3.78
CA LEU A 203 16.97 17.34 4.13
C LEU A 203 18.48 17.16 4.04
N LYS A 204 19.18 17.90 3.15
CA LYS A 204 20.64 17.84 2.99
C LYS A 204 21.18 16.41 2.90
N GLY A 205 20.53 15.59 2.08
CA GLY A 205 20.90 14.19 1.86
C GLY A 205 20.41 13.23 2.94
N GLN A 206 19.68 13.69 3.97
CA GLN A 206 19.05 12.79 4.93
C GLN A 206 17.80 12.14 4.35
N PRO A 207 17.58 10.83 4.58
CA PRO A 207 16.37 10.16 4.15
C PRO A 207 15.17 10.68 4.94
N LYS A 208 14.01 10.76 4.28
CA LYS A 208 12.74 11.02 4.92
C LYS A 208 11.71 10.00 4.44
N THR A 209 10.79 9.63 5.33
CA THR A 209 9.68 8.74 5.02
C THR A 209 8.37 9.51 4.92
N PHE A 210 7.50 9.03 4.04
CA PHE A 210 6.08 9.32 3.99
C PHE A 210 5.37 8.03 4.35
N GLU A 211 4.53 8.02 5.37
CA GLU A 211 3.76 6.86 5.79
C GLU A 211 2.37 7.30 6.21
N ARG A 212 1.35 6.82 5.51
CA ARG A 212 -0.06 7.14 5.81
C ARG A 212 -0.98 6.00 5.43
N THR A 213 -2.00 5.80 6.26
CA THR A 213 -3.26 5.17 5.85
C THR A 213 -4.03 6.16 4.98
N LEU A 214 -4.33 5.76 3.74
CA LEU A 214 -5.02 6.59 2.76
C LEU A 214 -6.50 6.23 2.62
N SER A 215 -6.85 4.95 2.83
CA SER A 215 -8.22 4.42 2.71
C SER A 215 -8.94 4.84 1.42
N LEU A 216 -8.20 4.88 0.31
CA LEU A 216 -8.77 5.19 -1.00
C LEU A 216 -9.59 3.99 -1.50
N LYS A 217 -10.87 4.21 -1.76
CA LYS A 217 -11.79 3.17 -2.23
C LYS A 217 -11.39 2.62 -3.61
N PRO A 218 -11.81 1.39 -3.97
CA PRO A 218 -11.65 0.88 -5.31
C PRO A 218 -12.20 1.83 -6.37
N GLY A 219 -11.37 2.12 -7.37
CA GLY A 219 -11.68 3.10 -8.38
C GLY A 219 -10.44 3.54 -9.14
N PHE A 220 -10.49 4.74 -9.70
CA PHE A 220 -9.32 5.40 -10.26
C PHE A 220 -8.65 6.24 -9.18
N ASN A 221 -7.49 5.79 -8.69
CA ASN A 221 -6.66 6.53 -7.75
C ASN A 221 -5.29 6.81 -8.37
N TYR A 222 -4.70 7.93 -7.96
CA TYR A 222 -3.45 8.45 -8.49
C TYR A 222 -2.54 8.87 -7.34
N ILE A 223 -1.35 8.29 -7.26
CA ILE A 223 -0.25 8.79 -6.44
C ILE A 223 0.87 9.20 -7.38
N GLU A 224 1.10 10.49 -7.52
CA GLU A 224 2.10 11.04 -8.45
C GLU A 224 3.36 11.45 -7.69
N PHE A 225 4.52 11.01 -8.17
CA PHE A 225 5.81 11.47 -7.70
C PHE A 225 6.47 12.36 -8.75
N TRP A 226 6.53 13.66 -8.43
CA TRP A 226 7.12 14.67 -9.28
C TRP A 226 8.54 14.97 -8.81
N ALA A 227 9.50 14.93 -9.73
CA ALA A 227 10.90 15.16 -9.46
C ALA A 227 11.35 16.54 -9.97
N ASP A 228 12.27 17.13 -9.21
CA ASP A 228 13.11 18.24 -9.61
C ASP A 228 14.57 17.82 -9.41
N ARG A 229 15.39 17.98 -10.45
CA ARG A 229 16.75 17.44 -10.57
C ARG A 229 16.78 15.91 -10.39
N THR A 230 17.57 15.38 -9.44
CA THR A 230 17.86 13.95 -9.30
C THR A 230 17.69 13.44 -7.86
N PRO A 231 16.48 13.46 -7.27
CA PRO A 231 16.25 12.84 -5.97
C PRO A 231 16.41 11.31 -6.04
N ILE A 232 16.76 10.66 -4.93
CA ILE A 232 16.82 9.20 -4.86
C ILE A 232 15.53 8.70 -4.20
N PHE A 233 14.77 7.84 -4.87
CA PHE A 233 13.53 7.27 -4.34
C PHE A 233 13.72 5.77 -4.17
N ASN A 234 13.99 5.35 -2.93
CA ASN A 234 14.56 4.03 -2.64
C ASN A 234 13.50 2.97 -2.38
N GLU A 235 12.31 3.37 -1.95
CA GLU A 235 11.32 2.40 -1.47
C GLU A 235 9.91 2.95 -1.61
N LEU A 236 9.04 2.15 -2.20
CA LEU A 236 7.61 2.39 -2.27
C LEU A 236 6.89 1.09 -1.91
N ASN A 237 6.24 1.09 -0.75
CA ASN A 237 5.39 0.00 -0.30
C ASN A 237 3.93 0.47 -0.31
N LEU A 238 3.06 -0.33 -0.91
CA LEU A 238 1.63 -0.05 -0.96
C LEU A 238 0.87 -1.25 -0.44
N ARG A 239 -0.21 -0.96 0.28
CA ARG A 239 -1.26 -1.93 0.51
C ARG A 239 -2.48 -1.58 -0.31
N VAL A 240 -3.00 -2.55 -1.06
CA VAL A 240 -4.13 -2.35 -1.97
C VAL A 240 -5.32 -3.22 -1.59
N THR A 241 -6.48 -2.97 -2.20
CA THR A 241 -7.64 -3.84 -2.00
C THR A 241 -8.59 -3.79 -3.21
N LYS A 242 -9.29 -4.89 -3.47
CA LYS A 242 -10.42 -4.92 -4.41
C LYS A 242 -11.75 -4.67 -3.70
N SER A 243 -11.79 -4.74 -2.37
CA SER A 243 -13.04 -4.63 -1.62
C SER A 243 -13.55 -3.19 -1.63
N GLU A 244 -14.77 -2.99 -2.13
CA GLU A 244 -15.49 -1.71 -2.01
C GLU A 244 -16.08 -1.51 -0.60
N ARG A 245 -16.10 -2.59 0.19
CA ARG A 245 -16.64 -2.60 1.54
C ARG A 245 -15.51 -2.59 2.56
N ILE A 246 -15.63 -1.69 3.51
CA ILE A 246 -14.83 -1.69 4.75
C ILE A 246 -15.70 -2.35 5.82
N PRO A 247 -15.26 -3.45 6.46
CA PRO A 247 -16.01 -4.09 7.52
C PRO A 247 -16.29 -3.12 8.67
N MET A 248 -17.50 -3.18 9.21
CA MET A 248 -17.95 -2.36 10.34
C MET A 248 -18.50 -3.25 11.45
N VAL A 249 -18.69 -2.68 12.65
CA VAL A 249 -19.17 -3.46 13.81
C VAL A 249 -20.56 -4.09 13.57
N ASP A 250 -21.41 -3.45 12.77
CA ASP A 250 -22.75 -3.91 12.40
C ASP A 250 -22.79 -4.71 11.09
N ASP A 251 -21.76 -4.60 10.25
CA ASP A 251 -21.50 -5.45 9.09
C ASP A 251 -20.05 -5.96 9.07
N PRO A 252 -19.71 -6.93 9.95
CA PRO A 252 -18.34 -7.36 10.16
C PRO A 252 -17.92 -8.49 9.21
N ILE A 253 -18.66 -8.75 8.15
CA ILE A 253 -18.34 -9.86 7.26
C ILE A 253 -16.95 -9.61 6.64
N TRP A 254 -16.13 -10.65 6.57
CA TRP A 254 -14.80 -10.60 5.98
C TRP A 254 -14.89 -10.38 4.47
N THR A 255 -13.97 -9.59 3.95
CA THR A 255 -13.93 -9.17 2.54
C THR A 255 -13.02 -10.04 1.69
N GLY A 256 -12.34 -11.02 2.30
CA GLY A 256 -11.28 -11.81 1.69
C GLY A 256 -9.87 -11.35 2.06
N ASP A 257 -9.73 -10.22 2.77
CA ASP A 257 -8.45 -9.75 3.34
C ASP A 257 -8.68 -9.08 4.71
N PHE A 258 -8.06 -9.59 5.77
CA PHE A 258 -8.19 -9.04 7.13
C PHE A 258 -7.54 -7.66 7.29
N TYR A 259 -6.71 -7.24 6.35
CA TYR A 259 -6.20 -5.88 6.37
C TYR A 259 -7.19 -4.84 5.81
N ASP A 260 -8.34 -5.26 5.26
CA ASP A 260 -9.44 -4.33 4.98
C ASP A 260 -10.12 -3.84 6.27
N ASP A 261 -9.91 -4.52 7.41
CA ASP A 261 -10.40 -4.09 8.72
C ASP A 261 -9.62 -2.87 9.22
N SER A 262 -10.31 -1.96 9.92
CA SER A 262 -9.64 -0.96 10.77
C SER A 262 -8.90 -1.62 11.93
N GLU A 263 -8.02 -0.88 12.61
CA GLU A 263 -7.31 -1.41 13.80
C GLU A 263 -8.28 -1.86 14.90
N GLU A 264 -9.40 -1.15 15.10
CA GLU A 264 -10.45 -1.55 16.05
C GLU A 264 -11.13 -2.85 15.61
N MET A 265 -11.43 -2.99 14.31
CA MET A 265 -12.11 -4.16 13.77
C MET A 265 -11.24 -5.41 13.87
N ILE A 266 -9.97 -5.33 13.47
CA ILE A 266 -9.06 -6.48 13.50
C ILE A 266 -8.76 -6.92 14.94
N LEU A 267 -8.58 -5.96 15.86
CA LEU A 267 -8.40 -6.23 17.29
C LEU A 267 -9.67 -6.83 17.90
N ALA A 268 -10.86 -6.35 17.53
CA ALA A 268 -12.13 -6.92 17.96
C ALA A 268 -12.29 -8.38 17.53
N ARG A 269 -11.86 -8.73 16.31
CA ARG A 269 -11.86 -10.11 15.81
C ARG A 269 -10.96 -11.02 16.64
N VAL A 270 -9.77 -10.56 17.06
CA VAL A 270 -8.91 -11.30 17.99
C VAL A 270 -9.60 -11.54 19.31
N ILE A 271 -10.14 -10.49 19.94
CA ILE A 271 -10.80 -10.60 21.24
C ILE A 271 -11.99 -11.57 21.15
N PHE A 272 -12.75 -11.51 20.06
CA PHE A 272 -13.88 -12.42 19.83
C PHE A 272 -13.43 -13.86 19.54
N GLY A 273 -12.41 -14.05 18.70
CA GLY A 273 -11.86 -15.37 18.37
C GLY A 273 -11.33 -16.10 19.60
N GLU A 274 -10.62 -15.38 20.45
CA GLU A 274 -9.89 -15.94 21.59
C GLU A 274 -10.67 -15.89 22.92
N ALA A 275 -11.58 -14.93 23.09
CA ALA A 275 -12.23 -14.66 24.38
C ALA A 275 -13.75 -14.35 24.30
N ARG A 276 -14.47 -14.71 23.23
CA ARG A 276 -15.92 -14.47 23.12
C ARG A 276 -16.77 -15.03 24.27
N ASN A 277 -16.33 -16.09 24.93
CA ASN A 277 -17.06 -16.72 26.04
C ASN A 277 -16.46 -16.38 27.42
N GLN A 278 -15.62 -15.35 27.49
CA GLN A 278 -14.94 -14.93 28.72
C GLN A 278 -15.49 -13.59 29.24
N SER A 279 -15.12 -13.26 30.49
CA SER A 279 -15.42 -11.97 31.11
C SER A 279 -14.79 -10.80 30.37
N GLU A 280 -15.29 -9.59 30.63
CA GLU A 280 -14.70 -8.35 30.13
C GLU A 280 -13.23 -8.21 30.54
N GLU A 281 -12.87 -8.61 31.77
CA GLU A 281 -11.47 -8.59 32.23
C GLU A 281 -10.58 -9.48 31.36
N ALA A 282 -11.02 -10.70 31.05
CA ALA A 282 -10.28 -11.61 30.17
C ALA A 282 -10.14 -11.05 28.75
N LYS A 283 -11.20 -10.43 28.21
CA LYS A 283 -11.17 -9.74 26.91
C LYS A 283 -10.14 -8.60 26.88
N ILE A 284 -10.10 -7.78 27.93
CA ILE A 284 -9.11 -6.69 28.07
C ILE A 284 -7.68 -7.26 28.10
N TRP A 285 -7.44 -8.35 28.82
CA TRP A 285 -6.11 -8.97 28.89
C TRP A 285 -5.68 -9.62 27.58
N VAL A 286 -6.59 -10.27 26.85
CA VAL A 286 -6.33 -10.75 25.49
C VAL A 286 -5.99 -9.58 24.56
N ALA A 287 -6.81 -8.53 24.57
CA ALA A 287 -6.60 -7.35 23.74
C ALA A 287 -5.24 -6.68 24.02
N SER A 288 -4.84 -6.61 25.30
CA SER A 288 -3.58 -6.05 25.77
C SER A 288 -2.34 -6.76 25.21
N SER A 289 -2.46 -8.04 24.84
CA SER A 289 -1.33 -8.78 24.25
C SER A 289 -0.85 -8.18 22.93
N VAL A 290 -1.74 -7.56 22.15
CA VAL A 290 -1.40 -6.99 20.84
C VAL A 290 -0.51 -5.75 20.96
N PRO A 291 -0.90 -4.66 21.67
CA PRO A 291 -0.03 -3.49 21.80
C PRO A 291 1.28 -3.81 22.53
N ASN A 292 1.29 -4.75 23.49
CA ASN A 292 2.52 -5.20 24.13
C ASN A 292 3.50 -5.86 23.12
N ARG A 293 2.99 -6.67 22.19
CA ARG A 293 3.80 -7.27 21.11
C ARG A 293 4.27 -6.22 20.09
N VAL A 294 3.42 -5.24 19.76
CA VAL A 294 3.79 -4.10 18.90
C VAL A 294 4.93 -3.28 19.53
N GLU A 295 4.83 -2.98 20.83
CA GLU A 295 5.85 -2.22 21.57
C GLU A 295 7.19 -2.96 21.64
N ALA A 296 7.15 -4.30 21.75
CA ALA A 296 8.34 -5.12 21.79
C ALA A 296 9.19 -5.03 20.50
N LYS A 297 8.59 -4.67 19.36
CA LYS A 297 9.25 -4.50 18.05
C LYS A 297 10.15 -5.69 17.68
N THR A 298 9.68 -6.89 17.97
CA THR A 298 10.38 -8.16 17.67
C THR A 298 9.83 -8.77 16.37
N TRP A 299 10.02 -10.08 16.21
CA TRP A 299 9.52 -10.86 15.08
C TRP A 299 8.00 -10.89 14.96
N TRP A 300 7.23 -10.47 15.98
CA TRP A 300 5.77 -10.35 15.90
C TRP A 300 5.32 -9.30 14.90
N GLY A 301 6.13 -8.26 14.66
CA GLY A 301 5.75 -7.13 13.83
C GLY A 301 5.70 -5.81 14.60
N SER A 302 5.44 -4.75 13.86
CA SER A 302 5.52 -3.35 14.29
C SER A 302 4.19 -2.61 14.25
N THR A 303 3.14 -3.26 13.75
CA THR A 303 1.77 -2.72 13.68
C THR A 303 0.76 -3.73 14.22
N ILE A 304 -0.44 -3.27 14.56
CA ILE A 304 -1.53 -4.12 15.06
C ILE A 304 -1.84 -5.24 14.07
N HIS A 305 -2.02 -4.92 12.78
CA HIS A 305 -2.29 -5.93 11.76
C HIS A 305 -1.14 -6.90 11.58
N GLU A 306 0.12 -6.45 11.59
CA GLU A 306 1.28 -7.35 11.50
C GLU A 306 1.29 -8.35 12.65
N VAL A 307 1.13 -7.87 13.90
CA VAL A 307 1.10 -8.74 15.08
C VAL A 307 -0.04 -9.75 15.03
N ILE A 308 -1.23 -9.33 14.60
CA ILE A 308 -2.41 -10.20 14.57
C ILE A 308 -2.32 -11.24 13.44
N LEU A 309 -1.83 -10.81 12.27
CA LEU A 309 -1.79 -11.64 11.06
C LEU A 309 -0.46 -12.37 10.88
N GLN A 310 0.48 -12.21 11.82
CA GLN A 310 1.67 -13.02 11.91
C GLN A 310 1.28 -14.49 12.08
N ASP A 311 1.95 -15.36 11.33
CA ASP A 311 1.58 -16.77 11.23
C ASP A 311 1.43 -17.43 12.61
N GLN A 312 0.31 -18.12 12.80
CA GLN A 312 -0.04 -18.90 13.99
C GLN A 312 -0.09 -18.13 15.33
N GLN A 313 -0.04 -16.79 15.33
CA GLN A 313 -0.10 -16.02 16.58
C GLN A 313 -1.47 -16.03 17.27
N TYR A 314 -2.52 -16.06 16.47
CA TYR A 314 -3.90 -16.16 16.92
C TYR A 314 -4.58 -17.26 16.12
N GLU A 315 -4.80 -18.41 16.76
CA GLU A 315 -5.22 -19.63 16.06
C GLU A 315 -6.50 -19.43 15.26
N SER A 316 -7.40 -18.56 15.72
CA SER A 316 -8.66 -18.24 15.06
C SER A 316 -8.50 -17.65 13.65
N PHE A 317 -7.32 -17.12 13.29
CA PHE A 317 -7.05 -16.58 11.95
C PHE A 317 -6.46 -17.60 10.97
N ASN A 318 -6.03 -18.77 11.46
CA ASN A 318 -5.38 -19.79 10.63
C ASN A 318 -6.36 -20.43 9.66
N GLN A 319 -5.93 -20.66 8.41
CA GLN A 319 -6.84 -21.09 7.34
C GLN A 319 -7.60 -22.39 7.64
N ASP A 320 -6.93 -23.33 8.31
CA ASP A 320 -7.48 -24.65 8.65
C ASP A 320 -8.19 -24.68 10.02
N ASN A 321 -8.28 -23.54 10.73
CA ASN A 321 -8.94 -23.52 12.03
C ASN A 321 -10.46 -23.65 11.86
N PRO A 322 -11.12 -24.62 12.53
CA PRO A 322 -12.57 -24.78 12.43
C PRO A 322 -13.35 -23.57 12.94
N ASN A 323 -12.76 -22.69 13.76
CA ASN A 323 -13.37 -21.46 14.25
C ASN A 323 -13.06 -20.22 13.39
N ARG A 324 -12.33 -20.35 12.27
CA ARG A 324 -11.98 -19.21 11.42
C ARG A 324 -13.20 -18.45 10.91
N PHE A 325 -14.26 -19.20 10.56
CA PHE A 325 -15.51 -18.59 10.11
C PHE A 325 -16.13 -17.62 11.15
N MET A 326 -15.83 -17.80 12.44
CA MET A 326 -16.34 -16.91 13.50
C MET A 326 -15.63 -15.56 13.52
N VAL A 327 -14.33 -15.53 13.20
CA VAL A 327 -13.64 -14.25 13.03
C VAL A 327 -13.85 -13.68 11.65
N GLU A 328 -14.22 -14.48 10.64
CA GLU A 328 -14.62 -13.96 9.32
C GLU A 328 -16.03 -13.36 9.34
N ASN A 329 -16.95 -13.95 10.11
CA ASN A 329 -18.30 -13.44 10.28
C ASN A 329 -18.74 -13.55 11.76
N PRO A 330 -18.37 -12.57 12.61
CA PRO A 330 -18.74 -12.56 14.03
C PRO A 330 -20.24 -12.56 14.30
N LEU A 331 -21.06 -12.16 13.32
CA LEU A 331 -22.53 -12.17 13.40
C LEU A 331 -23.16 -13.41 12.74
N TYR A 332 -22.36 -14.42 12.37
CA TYR A 332 -22.87 -15.69 11.86
C TYR A 332 -23.86 -16.36 12.83
N ASP A 333 -23.53 -16.35 14.13
CA ASP A 333 -24.41 -16.78 15.20
C ASP A 333 -25.03 -15.54 15.90
N PRO A 334 -26.34 -15.28 15.74
CA PRO A 334 -27.00 -14.14 16.35
C PRO A 334 -26.89 -14.10 17.89
N THR A 335 -26.70 -15.26 18.55
CA THR A 335 -26.56 -15.32 20.02
C THR A 335 -25.25 -14.71 20.50
N GLN A 336 -24.24 -14.63 19.63
CA GLN A 336 -22.92 -14.08 19.92
C GLN A 336 -22.83 -12.56 19.66
N LYS A 337 -23.90 -11.94 19.13
CA LYS A 337 -23.92 -10.51 18.78
C LYS A 337 -23.45 -9.60 19.91
N GLN A 338 -23.91 -9.86 21.14
CA GLN A 338 -23.51 -9.04 22.28
C GLN A 338 -22.02 -9.18 22.57
N SER A 339 -21.50 -10.41 22.54
CA SER A 339 -20.09 -10.65 22.79
C SER A 339 -19.19 -10.00 21.73
N TRP A 340 -19.60 -10.00 20.47
CA TRP A 340 -18.93 -9.27 19.38
C TRP A 340 -18.90 -7.76 19.63
N ILE A 341 -20.05 -7.16 19.99
CA ILE A 341 -20.12 -5.73 20.32
C ILE A 341 -19.22 -5.38 21.50
N ASP A 342 -19.19 -6.24 22.53
CA ASP A 342 -18.34 -6.02 23.70
C ASP A 342 -16.84 -6.15 23.34
N SER A 343 -16.47 -7.10 22.49
CA SER A 343 -15.12 -7.20 21.94
C SER A 343 -14.71 -5.94 21.19
N TYR A 344 -15.60 -5.38 20.36
CA TYR A 344 -15.34 -4.13 19.64
C TYR A 344 -15.21 -2.92 20.59
N LYS A 345 -16.04 -2.83 21.64
CA LYS A 345 -15.92 -1.78 22.65
C LYS A 345 -14.57 -1.84 23.37
N VAL A 346 -14.12 -3.03 23.77
CA VAL A 346 -12.81 -3.22 24.41
C VAL A 346 -11.69 -2.82 23.46
N ALA A 347 -11.73 -3.26 22.20
CA ALA A 347 -10.74 -2.89 21.19
C ALA A 347 -10.64 -1.38 21.03
N LYS A 348 -11.77 -0.71 20.80
CA LYS A 348 -11.85 0.75 20.66
C LYS A 348 -11.36 1.48 21.91
N GLY A 349 -11.76 1.01 23.09
CA GLY A 349 -11.36 1.61 24.36
C GLY A 349 -9.85 1.55 24.60
N ILE A 350 -9.20 0.43 24.27
CA ILE A 350 -7.74 0.31 24.37
C ILE A 350 -7.04 1.23 23.38
N LEU A 351 -7.47 1.25 22.12
CA LEU A 351 -6.82 2.04 21.07
C LEU A 351 -6.97 3.56 21.27
N ASN A 352 -8.09 3.99 21.85
CA ASN A 352 -8.31 5.39 22.21
C ASN A 352 -7.63 5.79 23.54
N GLY A 353 -7.14 4.84 24.33
CA GLY A 353 -6.62 5.07 25.69
C GLY A 353 -7.70 5.26 26.76
N ASP A 354 -8.97 5.02 26.44
CA ASP A 354 -10.10 5.05 27.39
C ASP A 354 -10.07 3.85 28.36
N THR A 355 -9.51 2.72 27.91
CA THR A 355 -9.32 1.50 28.70
C THR A 355 -7.82 1.27 28.91
N PRO A 356 -7.31 1.34 30.15
CA PRO A 356 -5.90 1.10 30.41
C PRO A 356 -5.49 -0.31 30.01
N VAL A 357 -4.27 -0.46 29.48
CA VAL A 357 -3.62 -1.76 29.26
C VAL A 357 -3.12 -2.25 30.63
N PRO A 358 -3.80 -3.18 31.31
CA PRO A 358 -3.54 -3.48 32.72
C PRO A 358 -2.41 -4.50 32.91
N SER A 359 -1.82 -5.00 31.82
CA SER A 359 -0.85 -6.08 31.87
C SER A 359 0.26 -5.90 30.85
N LYS A 360 1.41 -6.48 31.16
CA LYS A 360 2.51 -6.72 30.21
C LYS A 360 2.37 -8.06 29.48
N ALA A 361 1.22 -8.74 29.52
CA ALA A 361 1.10 -10.07 28.94
C ALA A 361 1.41 -10.04 27.43
N THR A 362 2.26 -10.96 26.97
CA THR A 362 2.55 -11.17 25.54
C THR A 362 2.08 -12.53 25.06
N HIS A 363 1.72 -13.43 25.97
CA HIS A 363 1.31 -14.80 25.68
C HIS A 363 0.14 -15.19 26.57
N PHE A 364 -0.72 -16.07 26.04
CA PHE A 364 -1.76 -16.72 26.83
C PHE A 364 -2.14 -18.07 26.21
N HIS A 365 -2.78 -18.91 27.00
CA HIS A 365 -3.39 -20.15 26.52
C HIS A 365 -4.62 -20.51 27.33
N ASP A 366 -5.46 -21.38 26.76
CA ASP A 366 -6.58 -22.00 27.45
C ASP A 366 -6.17 -23.35 28.11
N PRO A 367 -7.05 -24.01 28.88
CA PRO A 367 -6.71 -25.20 29.65
C PRO A 367 -6.42 -26.46 28.84
N ARG A 368 -6.63 -26.47 27.51
CA ARG A 368 -6.30 -27.61 26.63
C ARG A 368 -4.79 -27.89 26.62
N LYS A 369 -3.97 -26.88 26.93
CA LYS A 369 -2.52 -27.01 27.09
C LYS A 369 -2.16 -26.86 28.57
N SER A 370 -1.34 -27.75 29.11
CA SER A 370 -0.88 -27.65 30.49
C SER A 370 0.07 -26.44 30.64
N GLN A 371 0.08 -25.81 31.81
CA GLN A 371 1.02 -24.70 32.08
C GLN A 371 2.48 -25.18 31.94
N GLU A 372 2.78 -26.39 32.40
CA GLU A 372 4.12 -26.99 32.30
C GLU A 372 4.59 -27.13 30.85
N ASP A 373 3.70 -27.54 29.94
CA ASP A 373 4.04 -27.66 28.52
C ASP A 373 4.06 -26.31 27.83
N PHE A 374 3.18 -25.38 28.20
CA PHE A 374 3.17 -24.05 27.61
C PHE A 374 4.45 -23.27 27.93
N VAL A 375 4.93 -23.31 29.18
CA VAL A 375 6.16 -22.60 29.57
C VAL A 375 7.39 -23.09 28.79
N LYS A 376 7.42 -24.36 28.35
CA LYS A 376 8.49 -24.88 27.47
C LYS A 376 8.50 -24.23 26.08
N LEU A 377 7.37 -23.67 25.64
CA LEU A 377 7.23 -23.01 24.34
C LEU A 377 7.57 -21.51 24.40
N ILE A 378 7.59 -20.92 25.59
CA ILE A 378 7.84 -19.48 25.79
C ILE A 378 9.10 -19.26 26.63
N PRO A 379 10.29 -19.11 26.01
CA PRO A 379 11.54 -18.86 26.71
C PRO A 379 11.40 -17.69 27.70
N ASP A 380 11.92 -17.84 28.92
CA ASP A 380 11.85 -16.84 29.99
C ASP A 380 10.41 -16.43 30.39
N GLY A 381 9.42 -17.28 30.08
CA GLY A 381 8.01 -17.07 30.36
C GLY A 381 7.73 -16.91 31.86
N GLN A 382 7.18 -15.74 32.22
CA GLN A 382 6.73 -15.43 33.58
C GLN A 382 5.21 -15.50 33.63
N PHE A 383 4.66 -16.40 34.45
CA PHE A 383 3.23 -16.42 34.74
C PHE A 383 2.81 -15.10 35.41
N LEU A 384 1.75 -14.49 34.90
CA LEU A 384 1.24 -13.22 35.42
C LEU A 384 -0.04 -13.43 36.22
N LYS A 385 -1.06 -14.00 35.57
CA LYS A 385 -2.40 -14.11 36.12
C LYS A 385 -3.20 -15.15 35.35
N ARG A 386 -4.13 -15.81 36.05
CA ARG A 386 -5.22 -16.55 35.42
C ARG A 386 -6.50 -15.73 35.53
N ILE A 387 -7.22 -15.59 34.43
CA ILE A 387 -8.52 -14.91 34.38
C ILE A 387 -9.48 -15.86 33.66
N ASP A 388 -10.56 -16.20 34.33
CA ASP A 388 -11.47 -17.27 33.92
C ASP A 388 -10.71 -18.58 33.61
N ASN A 389 -10.73 -19.03 32.36
CA ASN A 389 -10.01 -20.22 31.90
C ASN A 389 -8.70 -19.90 31.15
N LEU A 390 -8.33 -18.63 31.01
CA LEU A 390 -7.12 -18.21 30.31
C LEU A 390 -5.96 -17.97 31.28
N PHE A 391 -4.77 -18.43 30.91
CA PHE A 391 -3.53 -18.25 31.66
C PHE A 391 -2.62 -17.29 30.89
N PHE A 392 -2.21 -16.18 31.53
CA PHE A 392 -1.45 -15.11 30.89
C PHE A 392 0.01 -15.10 31.36
N TYR A 393 0.90 -14.83 30.43
CA TYR A 393 2.35 -14.82 30.63
C TYR A 393 2.99 -13.61 29.96
N TRP A 394 4.11 -13.16 30.53
CA TRP A 394 5.05 -12.28 29.85
C TRP A 394 6.25 -13.09 29.39
N SER A 395 6.70 -12.87 28.16
CA SER A 395 8.00 -13.31 27.66
C SER A 395 8.53 -12.25 26.68
N PRO A 396 9.86 -12.01 26.65
CA PRO A 396 10.47 -11.07 25.73
C PRO A 396 10.56 -11.58 24.28
N ARG A 397 10.28 -12.86 24.01
CA ARG A 397 10.47 -13.48 22.69
C ARG A 397 9.39 -14.49 22.33
#